data_AF-A0A7C3ST61-F1
#
_entry.id   AF-A0A7C3ST61-F1
#
_cell.length_a   1.000
_cell.length_b   1.000
_cell.length_c   1.000
_cell.angle_alpha   90.00
_cell.angle_beta   90.00
_cell.angle_gamma   90.00
#
_symmetry.space_group_name_H-M   'P 1'
#
loop_
_entity.id
_entity.type
_entity.pdbx_description
1 polymer ?
#
loop_
_entity_poly.entity_id
_entity_poly.type
_entity_poly.pdbx_seq_one_letter_code
_entity_poly.pdbx_strand_id
1 'polypeptide(L)'
;MTFTEFYNLIYGHFEDNWKIYAIVLAFMIPIIIVTRKWSLPVIFYTIETTIYLVLMHIIVHVFVIVVVWFKVNTSMRALREDGTPAEVPDWATPLYDFWNLEAYIPKWIAYVEIAFVIAIILLVIWFRPPVLGPVKSKRAKRRSKEQSAVREEMEKKKARYMDDIMP
;
A
#
# COMPACT_ATOMS: atom_id res chain seq x y z
N MET A 1 22.82 6.70 1.60
CA MET A 1 22.32 7.07 0.27
C MET A 1 21.64 8.42 0.38
N THR A 2 22.09 9.42 -0.37
CA THR A 2 21.42 10.74 -0.42
C THR A 2 20.17 10.69 -1.30
N PHE A 3 19.22 11.60 -1.10
CA PHE A 3 17.99 11.66 -1.93
C PHE A 3 18.30 11.71 -3.44
N THR A 4 19.40 12.38 -3.80
CA THR A 4 19.92 12.49 -5.16
C THR A 4 20.45 11.17 -5.72
N GLU A 5 21.13 10.36 -4.91
CA GLU A 5 21.59 9.02 -5.33
C GLU A 5 20.41 8.08 -5.58
N PHE A 6 19.40 8.14 -4.71
CA PHE A 6 18.17 7.38 -4.87
C PHE A 6 17.40 7.77 -6.14
N TYR A 7 17.25 9.08 -6.39
CA TYR A 7 16.62 9.57 -7.61
C TYR A 7 17.35 9.11 -8.87
N ASN A 8 18.68 9.20 -8.88
CA ASN A 8 19.49 8.76 -10.01
C ASN A 8 19.42 7.25 -10.24
N LEU A 9 19.37 6.45 -9.17
CA LEU A 9 19.20 4.99 -9.27
C LEU A 9 17.86 4.62 -9.90
N ILE A 10 16.78 5.26 -9.46
CA ILE A 10 15.43 5.04 -10.02
C ILE A 10 15.38 5.49 -11.47
N TYR A 11 15.89 6.69 -11.75
CA TYR A 11 15.87 7.26 -13.09
C TYR A 11 16.66 6.39 -14.06
N GLY A 12 17.87 5.97 -13.69
CA GLY A 12 18.70 5.08 -14.50
C GLY A 12 18.04 3.72 -14.74
N HIS A 13 17.45 3.11 -13.71
CA HIS A 13 16.74 1.85 -13.88
C HIS A 13 15.52 1.97 -14.80
N PHE A 14 14.82 3.11 -14.75
CA PHE A 14 13.68 3.37 -15.60
C PHE A 14 14.10 3.66 -17.04
N GLU A 15 15.18 4.41 -17.24
CA GLU A 15 15.76 4.70 -18.55
C GLU A 15 16.27 3.43 -19.24
N ASP A 16 16.90 2.52 -18.50
CA ASP A 16 17.40 1.26 -19.07
C ASP A 16 16.25 0.30 -19.46
N ASN A 17 15.17 0.28 -18.70
CA ASN A 17 14.09 -0.70 -18.83
C ASN A 17 12.79 -0.16 -19.42
N TRP A 18 12.74 1.11 -19.85
CA TRP A 18 11.50 1.76 -20.31
C TRP A 18 10.79 1.00 -21.42
N LYS A 19 11.56 0.40 -22.35
CA LYS A 19 11.03 -0.38 -23.47
C LYS A 19 10.29 -1.62 -23.00
N ILE A 20 10.83 -2.30 -21.99
CA ILE A 20 10.24 -3.50 -21.40
C ILE A 20 8.94 -3.11 -20.69
N TYR A 21 8.95 -2.02 -19.91
CA TYR A 21 7.75 -1.52 -19.27
C TYR A 21 6.67 -1.11 -20.27
N ALA A 22 7.03 -0.47 -21.39
CA ALA A 22 6.09 -0.07 -22.44
C ALA A 22 5.42 -1.30 -23.10
N ILE A 23 6.18 -2.35 -23.39
CA ILE A 23 5.66 -3.60 -23.94
C ILE A 23 4.71 -4.27 -22.95
N VAL A 24 5.13 -4.43 -21.69
CA VAL A 24 4.28 -5.03 -20.64
C VAL A 24 2.98 -4.26 -20.47
N LEU A 25 3.04 -2.92 -20.45
CA LEU A 25 1.86 -2.07 -20.34
C LEU A 25 0.90 -2.27 -21.52
N ALA A 26 1.43 -2.32 -22.75
CA ALA A 26 0.63 -2.50 -23.97
C ALA A 26 -0.15 -3.83 -23.99
N PHE A 27 0.42 -4.90 -23.43
CA PHE A 27 -0.26 -6.20 -23.29
C PHE A 27 -1.18 -6.27 -22.06
N MET A 28 -0.81 -5.61 -20.95
CA MET A 28 -1.61 -5.61 -19.72
C MET A 28 -2.93 -4.84 -19.89
N ILE A 29 -2.94 -3.72 -20.61
CA ILE A 29 -4.14 -2.90 -20.82
C ILE A 29 -5.32 -3.70 -21.43
N PRO A 30 -5.19 -4.41 -22.56
CA PRO A 30 -6.29 -5.18 -23.14
C PRO A 30 -6.74 -6.32 -22.23
N ILE A 31 -5.82 -6.98 -21.53
CA ILE A 31 -6.16 -8.04 -20.55
C ILE A 31 -6.98 -7.45 -19.41
N ILE A 32 -6.57 -6.31 -18.85
CA ILE A 32 -7.29 -5.61 -17.76
C ILE A 32 -8.67 -5.17 -18.23
N ILE A 33 -8.84 -4.73 -19.47
CA ILE A 33 -10.14 -4.32 -20.03
C ILE A 33 -11.10 -5.52 -20.12
N VAL A 34 -10.61 -6.68 -20.56
CA VAL A 34 -11.41 -7.91 -20.67
C VAL A 34 -11.74 -8.48 -19.28
N THR A 35 -10.76 -8.54 -18.37
CA THR A 35 -10.94 -9.07 -17.02
C THR A 35 -11.35 -8.01 -16.00
N ARG A 36 -11.85 -6.85 -16.44
CA ARG A 36 -12.15 -5.65 -15.61
C ARG A 36 -12.86 -5.94 -14.28
N LYS A 37 -13.74 -6.94 -14.25
CA LYS A 37 -14.47 -7.35 -13.04
C LYS A 37 -13.56 -7.96 -11.95
N TRP A 38 -12.48 -8.62 -12.36
CA TRP A 38 -11.53 -9.33 -11.52
C TRP A 38 -10.22 -8.55 -11.33
N SER A 39 -9.77 -7.84 -12.37
CA SER A 39 -8.51 -7.07 -12.33
C SER A 39 -8.57 -5.85 -11.42
N LEU A 40 -9.71 -5.12 -11.39
CA LEU A 40 -9.86 -3.95 -10.53
C LEU A 40 -9.69 -4.27 -9.03
N PRO A 41 -10.39 -5.27 -8.45
CA PRO A 41 -10.13 -5.70 -7.07
C PRO A 41 -8.66 -6.01 -6.83
N VAL A 42 -8.05 -6.82 -7.70
CA VAL A 42 -6.65 -7.24 -7.56
C VAL A 42 -5.71 -6.04 -7.54
N ILE A 43 -5.90 -5.06 -8.42
CA ILE A 43 -5.07 -3.84 -8.46
C ILE A 43 -5.20 -3.06 -7.14
N PHE A 44 -6.42 -2.85 -6.63
CA PHE A 44 -6.60 -2.18 -5.36
C PHE A 44 -5.97 -2.95 -4.18
N TYR A 45 -6.10 -4.28 -4.17
CA TYR A 45 -5.43 -5.12 -3.18
C TYR A 45 -3.91 -4.98 -3.26
N THR A 46 -3.33 -5.01 -4.46
CA THR A 46 -1.88 -4.87 -4.62
C THR A 46 -1.39 -3.52 -4.14
N ILE A 47 -2.08 -2.41 -4.49
CA ILE A 47 -1.68 -1.07 -4.05
C ILE A 47 -1.76 -0.94 -2.52
N GLU A 48 -2.87 -1.38 -1.93
CA GLU A 48 -3.06 -1.34 -0.48
C GLU A 48 -2.04 -2.21 0.26
N THR A 49 -1.79 -3.42 -0.25
CA THR A 49 -0.76 -4.32 0.31
C THR A 49 0.61 -3.68 0.22
N THR A 50 0.98 -3.08 -0.91
CA THR A 50 2.27 -2.38 -1.07
C THR A 50 2.41 -1.22 -0.06
N ILE A 51 1.35 -0.43 0.15
CA ILE A 51 1.36 0.65 1.16
C ILE A 51 1.61 0.07 2.56
N TYR A 52 0.92 -1.01 2.93
CA TYR A 52 1.12 -1.66 4.23
C TYR A 52 2.52 -2.26 4.40
N LEU A 53 3.09 -2.83 3.34
CA LEU A 53 4.46 -3.36 3.37
C LEU A 53 5.48 -2.25 3.56
N VAL A 54 5.34 -1.12 2.85
CA VAL A 54 6.22 0.04 3.03
C VAL A 54 6.12 0.60 4.45
N LEU A 55 4.90 0.76 4.97
CA LEU A 55 4.70 1.23 6.35
C LEU A 55 5.29 0.27 7.38
N MET A 56 5.06 -1.03 7.23
CA MET A 56 5.63 -2.05 8.12
C MET A 56 7.15 -2.02 8.10
N HIS A 57 7.76 -1.95 6.91
CA HIS A 57 9.21 -1.86 6.75
C HIS A 57 9.79 -0.63 7.49
N ILE A 58 9.18 0.54 7.32
CA ILE A 58 9.58 1.76 8.03
C ILE A 58 9.46 1.58 9.55
N ILE A 59 8.36 0.97 10.03
CA ILE A 59 8.15 0.71 11.46
C ILE A 59 9.22 -0.23 12.01
N VAL A 60 9.54 -1.33 11.31
CA VAL A 60 10.59 -2.27 11.71
C VAL A 60 11.95 -1.57 11.74
N HIS A 61 12.26 -0.76 10.73
CA HIS A 61 13.50 0.01 10.67
C HIS A 61 13.66 0.94 11.88
N VAL A 62 12.62 1.74 12.18
CA VAL A 62 12.61 2.63 13.36
C VAL A 62 12.69 1.82 14.65
N PHE A 63 11.98 0.69 14.74
CA PHE A 63 12.02 -0.18 15.91
C PHE A 63 13.42 -0.72 16.18
N VAL A 64 14.13 -1.19 15.15
CA VAL A 64 15.52 -1.66 15.28
C VAL A 64 16.42 -0.54 15.77
N ILE A 65 16.30 0.67 15.22
CA ILE A 65 17.06 1.85 15.68
C ILE A 65 16.79 2.13 17.16
N VAL A 66 15.52 2.11 17.57
CA VAL A 66 15.12 2.35 18.97
C VAL A 66 15.67 1.25 19.89
N VAL A 67 15.64 -0.02 19.48
CA VAL A 67 16.18 -1.14 20.27
C VAL A 67 17.70 -1.03 20.40
N VAL A 68 18.41 -0.68 19.33
CA VAL A 68 19.86 -0.43 19.38
C VAL A 68 20.16 0.73 20.33
N TRP A 69 19.45 1.84 20.19
CA TRP A 69 19.57 3.00 21.07
C TRP A 69 19.30 2.64 22.53
N PHE A 70 18.24 1.89 22.81
CA PHE A 70 17.89 1.45 24.16
C PHE A 70 18.97 0.53 24.74
N LYS A 71 19.45 -0.44 23.95
CA LYS A 71 20.51 -1.37 24.37
C LYS A 71 21.80 -0.62 24.72
N VAL A 72 22.21 0.35 23.90
CA VAL A 72 23.41 1.17 24.15
C VAL A 72 23.27 1.98 25.46
N ASN A 73 22.11 2.60 25.70
CA ASN A 73 21.91 3.45 26.87
C ASN A 73 21.64 2.68 28.17
N THR A 74 21.08 1.47 28.10
CA THR A 74 20.75 0.66 29.29
C THR A 74 21.83 -0.33 29.66
N SER A 75 22.69 -0.71 28.72
CA SER A 75 23.87 -1.50 29.06
C SER A 75 24.86 -0.60 29.81
N MET A 76 25.03 -0.83 31.11
CA MET A 76 26.14 -0.23 31.90
C MET A 76 27.47 -0.80 31.41
N ARG A 77 27.89 -0.43 30.20
CA ARG A 77 29.16 -0.85 29.61
C ARG A 77 30.24 0.16 29.95
N ALA A 78 31.43 -0.36 30.24
CA ALA A 78 32.62 0.45 30.40
C ALA A 78 32.79 1.35 29.17
N LEU A 79 32.68 2.66 29.37
CA LEU A 79 33.05 3.67 28.40
C LEU A 79 34.53 3.48 28.07
N ARG A 80 34.91 3.54 26.79
CA ARG A 80 36.32 3.75 26.42
C ARG A 80 36.76 5.10 26.97
N GLU A 81 38.07 5.33 27.10
CA GLU A 81 38.65 6.60 27.56
C GLU A 81 38.16 7.81 26.73
N ASP A 82 37.71 7.58 25.49
CA ASP A 82 37.14 8.59 24.57
C ASP A 82 35.63 8.87 24.76
N GLY A 83 34.98 8.30 25.79
CA GLY A 83 33.55 8.51 26.06
C GLY A 83 32.59 7.81 25.09
N THR A 84 33.11 6.96 24.20
CA THR A 84 32.31 6.16 23.25
C THR A 84 32.07 4.73 23.78
N PRO A 85 30.90 4.11 23.49
CA PRO A 85 30.61 2.74 23.91
C PRO A 85 31.58 1.74 23.28
N ALA A 86 32.08 0.78 24.07
CA ALA A 86 33.11 -0.18 23.62
C ALA A 86 32.64 -1.17 22.53
N GLU A 87 31.35 -1.53 22.49
CA GLU A 87 30.76 -2.18 21.31
C GLU A 87 29.32 -1.67 21.10
N VAL A 88 29.09 -1.09 19.94
CA VAL A 88 27.76 -0.76 19.43
C VAL A 88 27.25 -2.00 18.68
N PRO A 89 26.03 -2.50 18.95
CA PRO A 89 25.46 -3.57 18.14
C PRO A 89 25.31 -3.09 16.69
N ASP A 90 25.96 -3.75 15.73
CA ASP A 90 25.90 -3.43 14.30
C ASP A 90 24.56 -3.85 13.66
N TRP A 91 23.45 -3.65 14.37
CA TRP A 91 22.14 -4.04 13.85
C TRP A 91 21.68 -2.99 12.84
N ALA A 92 21.63 -3.38 11.58
CA ALA A 92 21.27 -2.54 10.46
C ALA A 92 20.19 -3.23 9.63
N THR A 93 19.17 -2.47 9.28
CA THR A 93 18.16 -2.86 8.28
C THR A 93 18.29 -1.92 7.08
N PRO A 94 18.37 -2.45 5.84
CA PRO A 94 18.47 -1.63 4.65
C PRO A 94 17.15 -0.89 4.42
N LEU A 95 17.18 0.45 4.39
CA LEU A 95 15.97 1.26 4.20
C LEU A 95 15.49 1.30 2.73
N TYR A 96 16.43 1.20 1.79
CA TYR A 96 16.17 1.39 0.35
C TYR A 96 16.31 0.10 -0.47
N ASP A 97 17.10 -0.85 0.04
CA ASP A 97 17.40 -2.12 -0.62
C ASP A 97 16.42 -3.18 -0.15
N PHE A 98 15.16 -3.05 -0.59
CA PHE A 98 14.09 -3.99 -0.26
C PHE A 98 14.49 -5.40 -0.71
N TRP A 99 14.34 -6.39 0.18
CA TRP A 99 14.57 -7.81 -0.10
C TRP A 99 16.04 -8.25 -0.29
N ASN A 100 17.02 -7.36 -0.13
CA ASN A 100 18.42 -7.76 -0.09
C ASN A 100 18.79 -8.37 1.27
N LEU A 101 18.60 -9.68 1.41
CA LEU A 101 18.86 -10.44 2.66
C LEU A 101 20.30 -10.31 3.17
N GLU A 102 21.26 -10.00 2.28
CA GLU A 102 22.66 -9.86 2.64
C GLU A 102 22.96 -8.53 3.35
N ALA A 103 22.14 -7.51 3.10
CA ALA A 103 22.25 -6.20 3.75
C ALA A 103 21.67 -6.18 5.17
N TYR A 104 20.99 -7.25 5.61
CA TYR A 104 20.46 -7.35 6.97
C TYR A 104 21.49 -7.88 7.94
N ILE A 105 21.80 -7.07 8.94
CA ILE A 105 22.67 -7.47 10.05
C ILE A 105 21.86 -7.27 11.34
N PRO A 106 21.65 -8.29 12.18
CA PRO A 106 21.75 -9.74 11.93
C PRO A 106 20.60 -10.30 11.05
N LYS A 107 20.87 -11.43 10.38
CA LYS A 107 19.97 -12.08 9.40
C LYS A 107 18.59 -12.47 9.95
N TRP A 108 18.44 -12.66 11.26
CA TRP A 108 17.13 -13.04 11.83
C TRP A 108 16.08 -11.94 11.70
N ILE A 109 16.50 -10.67 11.63
CA ILE A 109 15.60 -9.53 11.45
C ILE A 109 14.87 -9.64 10.11
N ALA A 110 15.56 -10.11 9.06
CA ALA A 110 14.95 -10.34 7.76
C ALA A 110 13.84 -11.42 7.82
N TYR A 111 14.03 -12.50 8.58
CA TYR A 111 12.99 -13.52 8.74
C TYR A 111 11.77 -13.01 9.50
N VAL A 112 11.98 -12.13 10.49
CA VAL A 112 10.89 -11.47 11.21
C VAL A 112 10.10 -10.56 10.27
N GLU A 113 10.80 -9.80 9.43
CA GLU A 113 10.15 -8.95 8.42
C GLU A 113 9.34 -9.77 7.41
N ILE A 114 9.89 -10.89 6.91
CA ILE A 114 9.17 -11.82 6.03
C ILE A 114 7.93 -12.40 6.72
N ALA A 115 8.03 -12.76 8.00
CA ALA A 115 6.87 -13.23 8.76
C ALA A 115 5.78 -12.15 8.86
N PHE A 116 6.15 -10.88 9.06
CA PHE A 116 5.20 -9.77 9.03
C PHE A 116 4.60 -9.54 7.64
N VAL A 117 5.38 -9.68 6.56
CA VAL A 117 4.85 -9.63 5.19
C VAL A 117 3.75 -10.67 4.99
N ILE A 118 4.02 -11.93 5.37
CA ILE A 118 3.06 -13.02 5.25
C ILE A 118 1.82 -12.73 6.10
N ALA A 119 2.00 -12.26 7.35
CA ALA A 119 0.89 -11.90 8.22
C ALA A 119 0.02 -10.79 7.61
N ILE A 120 0.61 -9.73 7.05
CA ILE A 120 -0.12 -8.64 6.40
C ILE A 120 -0.90 -9.17 5.19
N ILE A 121 -0.29 -10.00 4.34
CA ILE A 121 -0.97 -10.59 3.19
C ILE A 121 -2.18 -11.42 3.64
N LEU A 122 -2.02 -12.26 4.67
CA LEU A 122 -3.11 -13.06 5.22
C LEU A 122 -4.21 -12.17 5.83
N LEU A 123 -3.85 -11.11 6.55
CA LEU A 123 -4.81 -10.16 7.13
C LEU A 123 -5.59 -9.42 6.04
N VAL A 124 -4.94 -8.97 4.97
CA VAL A 124 -5.60 -8.30 3.84
C VAL A 124 -6.58 -9.24 3.15
N ILE A 125 -6.21 -10.51 2.95
CA ILE A 125 -7.09 -11.51 2.35
C ILE A 125 -8.28 -11.85 3.28
N TRP A 126 -8.03 -11.99 4.58
CA TRP A 126 -9.02 -12.50 5.53
C TRP A 126 -10.00 -11.42 6.00
N PHE A 127 -9.52 -10.23 6.35
CA PHE A 127 -10.36 -9.16 6.91
C PHE A 127 -11.06 -8.32 5.85
N ARG A 128 -10.64 -8.40 4.59
CA ARG A 128 -11.23 -7.61 3.51
C ARG A 128 -11.94 -8.53 2.53
N PRO A 129 -13.22 -8.91 2.78
CA PRO A 129 -14.03 -9.47 1.72
C PRO A 129 -14.05 -8.47 0.56
N PRO A 130 -13.97 -8.90 -0.71
CA PRO A 130 -13.99 -8.00 -1.84
C PRO A 130 -15.36 -7.32 -1.94
N VAL A 131 -15.55 -6.22 -1.20
CA VAL A 131 -16.76 -5.38 -1.30
C VAL A 131 -16.58 -4.39 -2.45
N LEU A 132 -16.20 -4.90 -3.61
CA LEU A 132 -16.47 -4.24 -4.87
C LEU A 132 -17.81 -4.80 -5.33
N GLY A 133 -18.89 -4.18 -4.83
CA GLY A 133 -20.23 -4.45 -5.30
C GLY A 133 -20.23 -4.50 -6.84
N PRO A 134 -21.04 -5.37 -7.45
CA PRO A 134 -20.95 -5.67 -8.87
C PRO A 134 -20.89 -4.37 -9.66
N VAL A 135 -19.82 -4.16 -10.44
CA VAL A 135 -19.63 -2.96 -11.26
C VAL A 135 -20.91 -2.72 -12.04
N LYS A 136 -21.75 -1.78 -11.57
CA LYS A 136 -23.09 -1.58 -12.13
C LYS A 136 -22.90 -1.25 -13.61
N SER A 137 -23.49 -2.08 -14.47
CA SER A 137 -23.40 -1.86 -15.91
C SER A 137 -23.90 -0.45 -16.26
N LYS A 138 -23.41 0.15 -17.35
CA LYS A 138 -23.91 1.45 -17.82
C LYS A 138 -25.45 1.47 -17.92
N ARG A 139 -26.05 0.32 -18.26
CA ARG A 139 -27.50 0.11 -18.31
C ARG A 139 -28.17 0.16 -16.93
N ALA A 140 -27.57 -0.45 -15.90
CA ALA A 140 -28.06 -0.38 -14.53
C ALA A 140 -27.96 1.05 -13.95
N LYS A 141 -26.89 1.80 -14.29
CA LYS A 141 -26.74 3.20 -13.90
C LYS A 141 -27.79 4.11 -14.56
N ARG A 142 -28.10 3.86 -15.84
CA ARG A 142 -29.15 4.58 -16.58
C ARG A 142 -30.54 4.31 -16.01
N ARG A 143 -30.87 3.05 -15.71
CA ARG A 143 -32.15 2.64 -15.10
C ARG A 143 -32.35 3.24 -13.71
N SER A 144 -31.29 3.32 -12.91
CA SER A 144 -31.32 3.98 -11.59
C SER A 144 -31.58 5.49 -11.70
N LYS A 145 -31.03 6.15 -12.72
CA LYS A 145 -31.22 7.59 -12.96
C LYS A 145 -32.64 7.89 -13.48
N GLU A 146 -33.18 7.01 -14.31
CA GLU A 146 -34.58 7.07 -14.74
C GLU A 146 -35.53 6.86 -13.56
N GLN A 147 -35.28 5.88 -12.68
CA GLN A 147 -36.09 5.68 -11.47
C GLN A 147 -36.04 6.87 -10.51
N SER A 148 -34.88 7.51 -10.30
CA SER A 148 -34.79 8.70 -9.44
C SER A 148 -35.55 9.88 -10.04
N ALA A 149 -35.47 10.09 -11.36
CA ALA A 149 -36.20 11.16 -12.04
C ALA A 149 -37.73 10.95 -11.94
N VAL A 150 -38.21 9.73 -12.15
CA VAL A 150 -39.64 9.39 -11.99
C VAL A 150 -40.11 9.59 -10.56
N ARG A 151 -39.28 9.28 -9.56
CA ARG A 151 -39.61 9.50 -8.14
C ARG A 151 -39.71 10.99 -7.79
N GLU A 152 -38.78 11.81 -8.29
CA GLU A 152 -38.86 13.27 -8.13
C GLU A 152 -40.10 13.87 -8.82
N GLU A 153 -40.47 13.38 -10.00
CA GLU A 153 -41.70 13.82 -10.67
C GLU A 153 -42.96 13.45 -9.88
N MET A 154 -43.00 12.25 -9.30
CA MET A 154 -44.12 11.83 -8.43
C MET A 154 -44.21 12.66 -7.16
N GLU A 155 -43.09 12.98 -6.52
CA GLU A 155 -43.05 13.84 -5.34
C GLU A 155 -43.50 15.27 -5.68
N LYS A 156 -43.05 15.84 -6.81
CA LYS A 156 -43.52 17.14 -7.29
C LYS A 156 -45.01 17.16 -7.63
N LYS A 157 -45.55 16.09 -8.24
CA LYS A 157 -46.99 15.98 -8.47
C LYS A 157 -47.76 15.91 -7.16
N LYS A 158 -47.30 15.09 -6.21
CA LYS A 158 -47.93 14.95 -4.89
C LYS A 158 -47.93 16.26 -4.10
N ALA A 159 -46.84 17.03 -4.16
CA ALA A 159 -46.78 18.37 -3.56
C ALA A 159 -47.80 19.32 -4.18
N ARG A 160 -47.89 19.35 -5.52
CA ARG A 160 -48.88 20.16 -6.23
C ARG A 160 -50.33 19.82 -5.85
N TYR A 161 -50.64 18.53 -5.76
CA TYR A 161 -51.96 18.07 -5.30
C TYR A 161 -52.23 18.41 -3.83
N MET A 162 -51.21 18.41 -2.95
CA MET A 162 -51.39 18.82 -1.56
C MET A 162 -51.68 20.32 -1.43
N ASP A 163 -51.00 21.16 -2.21
CA ASP A 163 -51.26 22.60 -2.25
C ASP A 163 -52.68 22.91 -2.78
N ASP A 164 -53.14 22.18 -3.80
CA ASP A 164 -54.51 22.34 -4.33
C ASP A 164 -55.62 21.87 -3.36
N ILE A 165 -55.30 20.96 -2.42
CA ILE A 165 -56.26 20.41 -1.44
C ILE A 165 -56.24 21.19 -0.12
N MET A 166 -55.16 21.89 0.22
CA MET A 166 -55.03 22.74 1.41
C MET A 166 -54.90 24.22 1.02
N PRO A 167 -56.01 24.93 0.73
CA PRO A 167 -56.02 26.37 0.50
C PRO A 167 -55.75 27.19 1.77
#